data_AF-A0A521I687-F1
#
_entry.id   AF-A0A521I687-F1
#
_cell.length_a   1.000
_cell.length_b   1.000
_cell.length_c   1.000
_cell.angle_alpha   90.00
_cell.angle_beta   90.00
_cell.angle_gamma   90.00
#
_symmetry.space_group_name_H-M   'P 1'
#
loop_
_entity.id
_entity.type
_entity.pdbx_description
1 polymer ?
#
loop_
_entity_poly.entity_id
_entity_poly.type
_entity_poly.pdbx_seq_one_letter_code
_entity_poly.pdbx_strand_id
1 'polypeptide(L)'
;DETLDGLARSTALFRALKDYRKHAVAENAESGIPVMRPLVLHYEDPAYADVKDEYLLGRDLLVAPVVREGETERTLLVPDGVWTHVWTGKKFEKGPATVSAPIGEIPLFWREGSSWTELFSTLAERIAYSANSIVTDSGLTE
;
A
#
# COMPACT_ATOMS: atom_id res chain seq x y z
N ASP A 1 5.97 -7.11 21.22
CA ASP A 1 4.55 -7.48 21.22
C ASP A 1 4.03 -7.23 19.81
N GLU A 2 3.61 -8.29 19.11
CA GLU A 2 3.23 -8.29 17.69
C GLU A 2 2.17 -7.22 17.36
N THR A 3 1.26 -6.95 18.31
CA THR A 3 0.22 -5.92 18.16
C THR A 3 0.81 -4.51 18.10
N LEU A 4 1.74 -4.21 19.01
CA LEU A 4 2.38 -2.90 19.08
C LEU A 4 3.29 -2.66 17.87
N ASP A 5 4.00 -3.68 17.43
CA ASP A 5 4.86 -3.62 16.24
C ASP A 5 4.03 -3.37 14.97
N GLY A 6 2.89 -4.06 14.84
CA GLY A 6 1.95 -3.85 13.74
C GLY A 6 1.37 -2.43 13.71
N LEU A 7 1.01 -1.88 14.89
CA LEU A 7 0.51 -0.51 15.01
C LEU A 7 1.59 0.54 14.71
N ALA A 8 2.82 0.32 15.18
CA ALA A 8 3.96 1.20 14.94
C ALA A 8 4.27 1.27 13.43
N ARG A 9 4.32 0.12 12.75
CA ARG A 9 4.50 0.05 11.29
C ARG A 9 3.38 0.74 10.52
N SER A 10 2.12 0.52 10.93
CA SER A 10 0.96 1.16 10.30
C SER A 10 1.00 2.68 10.43
N THR A 11 1.37 3.17 11.62
CA THR A 11 1.52 4.61 11.88
C THR A 11 2.69 5.21 11.09
N ALA A 12 3.81 4.49 11.00
CA ALA A 12 4.96 4.89 10.19
C ALA A 12 4.60 4.98 8.70
N LEU A 13 3.89 3.97 8.16
CA LEU A 13 3.38 3.98 6.78
C LEU A 13 2.46 5.18 6.54
N PHE A 14 1.52 5.42 7.45
CA PHE A 14 0.63 6.58 7.37
C PHE A 14 1.45 7.88 7.39
N ARG A 15 2.44 8.04 8.25
CA ARG A 15 3.27 9.25 8.28
C ARG A 15 4.09 9.43 7.01
N ALA A 16 4.71 8.36 6.51
CA ALA A 16 5.55 8.39 5.31
C ALA A 16 4.76 8.79 4.05
N LEU A 17 3.51 8.33 3.93
CA LEU A 17 2.64 8.64 2.79
C LEU A 17 1.89 9.99 2.91
N LYS A 18 2.20 10.84 3.89
CA LYS A 18 1.48 12.09 4.16
C LYS A 18 1.36 12.97 2.92
N ASP A 19 2.46 13.25 2.23
CA ASP A 19 2.46 14.21 1.12
C ASP A 19 1.79 13.63 -0.13
N TYR A 20 1.96 12.33 -0.38
CA TYR A 20 1.22 11.62 -1.43
C TYR A 20 -0.31 11.63 -1.16
N ARG A 21 -0.73 11.37 0.08
CA ARG A 21 -2.16 11.47 0.43
C ARG A 21 -2.70 12.89 0.30
N LYS A 22 -1.92 13.90 0.68
CA LYS A 22 -2.30 15.30 0.49
C LYS A 22 -2.50 15.64 -0.98
N HIS A 23 -1.62 15.14 -1.85
CA HIS A 23 -1.77 15.30 -3.29
C HIS A 23 -3.07 14.67 -3.80
N ALA A 24 -3.38 13.43 -3.41
CA ALA A 24 -4.64 12.79 -3.78
C ALA A 24 -5.88 13.53 -3.24
N VAL A 25 -5.80 14.09 -2.03
CA VAL A 25 -6.88 14.93 -1.45
C VAL A 25 -7.06 16.23 -2.22
N ALA A 26 -5.97 16.85 -2.68
CA ALA A 26 -6.05 18.05 -3.52
C ALA A 26 -6.72 17.74 -4.87
N GLU A 27 -6.33 16.66 -5.53
CA GLU A 27 -6.96 16.20 -6.79
C GLU A 27 -8.47 15.95 -6.60
N ASN A 28 -8.85 15.34 -5.47
CA ASN A 28 -10.26 15.18 -5.11
C ASN A 28 -10.99 16.52 -4.97
N ALA A 29 -10.38 17.52 -4.31
CA ALA A 29 -10.99 18.82 -4.14
C ALA A 29 -11.13 19.60 -5.46
N GLU A 30 -10.18 19.43 -6.38
CA GLU A 30 -10.15 20.14 -7.66
C GLU A 30 -11.06 19.50 -8.71
N SER A 31 -11.15 18.18 -8.75
CA SER A 31 -11.76 17.44 -9.87
C SER A 31 -12.79 16.38 -9.45
N GLY A 32 -12.98 16.15 -8.15
CA GLY A 32 -13.90 15.14 -7.62
C GLY A 32 -13.38 13.70 -7.72
N ILE A 33 -12.14 13.47 -8.15
CA ILE A 33 -11.55 12.14 -8.23
C ILE A 33 -11.25 11.63 -6.81
N PRO A 34 -11.83 10.49 -6.37
CA PRO A 34 -11.69 10.05 -4.99
C PRO A 34 -10.26 9.65 -4.63
N VAL A 35 -9.93 9.74 -3.34
CA VAL A 35 -8.60 9.35 -2.81
C VAL A 35 -8.41 7.84 -2.85
N MET A 36 -9.43 7.08 -2.46
CA MET A 36 -9.49 5.63 -2.65
C MET A 36 -10.30 5.36 -3.90
N ARG A 37 -9.70 4.68 -4.89
CA ARG A 37 -10.28 4.51 -6.21
C ARG A 37 -10.50 3.02 -6.49
N PRO A 38 -11.69 2.63 -6.98
CA PRO A 38 -11.85 1.29 -7.53
C PRO A 38 -11.00 1.16 -8.80
N LEU A 39 -10.53 -0.05 -9.11
CA LEU A 39 -9.66 -0.29 -10.27
C LEU A 39 -10.34 0.12 -11.59
N VAL A 40 -11.66 -0.10 -11.70
CA VAL A 40 -12.47 0.29 -12.88
C VAL A 40 -12.43 1.78 -13.22
N LEU A 41 -11.99 2.64 -12.30
CA LEU A 41 -11.84 4.08 -12.58
C LEU A 41 -10.68 4.36 -13.54
N HIS A 42 -9.68 3.48 -13.60
CA HIS A 42 -8.46 3.69 -14.37
C HIS A 42 -8.16 2.56 -15.36
N TYR A 43 -8.90 1.46 -15.30
CA TYR A 43 -8.69 0.28 -16.14
C TYR A 43 -10.03 -0.26 -16.63
N GLU A 44 -10.12 -0.57 -17.93
CA GLU A 44 -11.37 -0.98 -18.58
C GLU A 44 -11.59 -2.50 -18.57
N ASP A 45 -10.71 -3.28 -17.95
CA ASP A 45 -10.85 -4.73 -17.89
C ASP A 45 -12.10 -5.15 -17.07
N PRO A 46 -13.02 -5.95 -17.64
CA PRO A 46 -14.20 -6.42 -16.95
C PRO A 46 -13.90 -7.18 -15.65
N ALA A 47 -12.72 -7.80 -15.53
CA ALA A 47 -12.31 -8.50 -14.31
C ALA A 47 -12.30 -7.59 -13.07
N TYR A 48 -12.13 -6.27 -13.25
CA TYR A 48 -12.08 -5.32 -12.14
C TYR A 48 -13.46 -4.90 -11.63
N ALA A 49 -14.56 -5.22 -12.33
CA ALA A 49 -15.90 -4.83 -11.93
C ALA A 49 -16.35 -5.51 -10.61
N ASP A 50 -15.88 -6.73 -10.37
CA ASP A 50 -16.22 -7.52 -9.18
C ASP A 50 -15.24 -7.35 -8.02
N VAL A 51 -14.19 -6.55 -8.22
CA VAL A 51 -13.16 -6.30 -7.22
C VAL A 51 -13.69 -5.37 -6.12
N LYS A 52 -13.66 -5.85 -4.87
CA LYS A 52 -14.23 -5.14 -3.71
C LYS A 52 -13.27 -4.96 -2.53
N ASP A 53 -12.16 -5.69 -2.52
CA ASP A 53 -11.26 -5.83 -1.37
C ASP A 53 -9.81 -5.43 -1.69
N GLU A 54 -9.60 -4.74 -2.81
CA GLU A 54 -8.37 -4.04 -3.21
C GLU A 54 -8.77 -2.73 -3.90
N TYR A 55 -7.91 -1.73 -3.80
CA TYR A 55 -8.19 -0.39 -4.32
C TYR A 55 -6.88 0.33 -4.67
N LEU A 56 -6.99 1.42 -5.42
CA LEU A 56 -5.88 2.33 -5.62
C LEU A 56 -5.96 3.46 -4.60
N LEU A 57 -4.86 3.73 -3.90
CA LEU A 57 -4.70 4.97 -3.15
C LEU A 57 -4.07 5.99 -4.09
N GLY A 58 -4.83 7.02 -4.49
CA GLY A 58 -4.44 7.90 -5.60
C GLY A 58 -4.28 7.11 -6.91
N ARG A 59 -3.41 7.58 -7.82
CA ARG A 59 -3.19 6.91 -9.11
C ARG A 59 -2.13 5.80 -9.05
N ASP A 60 -1.21 5.87 -8.10
CA ASP A 60 0.07 5.18 -8.19
C ASP A 60 0.33 4.12 -7.13
N LEU A 61 -0.57 3.94 -6.14
CA LEU A 61 -0.47 2.87 -5.16
C LEU A 61 -1.64 1.90 -5.29
N LEU A 62 -1.35 0.60 -5.40
CA LEU A 62 -2.31 -0.48 -5.30
C LEU A 62 -2.24 -1.09 -3.89
N VAL A 63 -3.39 -1.21 -3.23
CA VAL A 63 -3.52 -1.69 -1.86
C VAL A 63 -4.51 -2.86 -1.83
N ALA A 64 -4.11 -4.00 -1.28
CA ALA A 64 -4.99 -5.16 -1.11
C ALA A 64 -4.91 -5.67 0.34
N PRO A 65 -5.70 -5.09 1.27
CA PRO A 65 -5.69 -5.51 2.67
C PRO A 65 -6.04 -7.00 2.84
N VAL A 66 -5.49 -7.62 3.88
CA VAL A 66 -5.95 -8.93 4.37
C VAL A 66 -7.25 -8.71 5.14
N VAL A 67 -8.31 -9.41 4.75
CA VAL A 67 -9.66 -9.23 5.30
C VAL A 67 -10.23 -10.49 5.96
N ARG A 68 -9.50 -11.62 5.91
CA ARG A 68 -9.87 -12.86 6.59
C ARG A 68 -8.90 -13.15 7.72
N GLU A 69 -9.43 -13.66 8.82
CA GLU A 69 -8.66 -14.04 9.99
C GLU A 69 -7.69 -15.19 9.66
N GLY A 70 -6.46 -15.09 10.18
CA GLY A 70 -5.42 -16.12 10.04
C GLY A 70 -4.73 -16.17 8.67
N GLU A 71 -5.11 -15.35 7.70
CA GLU A 71 -4.40 -15.25 6.42
C GLU A 71 -3.06 -14.51 6.60
N THR A 72 -1.96 -15.13 6.16
CA THR A 72 -0.62 -14.54 6.12
C THR A 72 -0.12 -14.28 4.70
N GLU A 73 -0.96 -14.57 3.71
CA GLU A 73 -0.74 -14.29 2.30
C GLU A 73 -2.04 -13.74 1.70
N ARG A 74 -1.92 -12.95 0.63
CA ARG A 74 -3.05 -12.36 -0.08
C ARG A 74 -2.89 -12.59 -1.57
N THR A 75 -3.93 -13.15 -2.18
CA THR A 75 -4.07 -13.22 -3.65
C THR A 75 -4.88 -12.03 -4.13
N LEU A 76 -4.37 -11.21 -5.04
CA LEU A 76 -4.96 -9.96 -5.53
C LEU A 76 -4.89 -9.89 -7.07
N LEU A 77 -5.61 -8.96 -7.69
CA LEU A 77 -5.49 -8.70 -9.14
C LEU A 77 -4.62 -7.47 -9.39
N VAL A 78 -3.46 -7.68 -10.00
CA VAL A 78 -2.58 -6.60 -10.44
C VAL A 78 -3.15 -6.00 -11.74
N PRO A 79 -3.38 -4.68 -11.80
CA PRO A 79 -3.93 -4.04 -12.99
C PRO A 79 -2.89 -3.84 -14.09
N ASP A 80 -3.33 -3.38 -15.26
CA ASP A 80 -2.46 -3.09 -16.39
C ASP A 80 -1.25 -2.21 -15.99
N GLY A 81 -0.07 -2.59 -16.50
CA GLY A 81 1.21 -1.96 -16.18
C GLY A 81 2.13 -2.86 -15.35
N VAL A 82 3.23 -2.29 -14.88
CA VAL A 82 4.21 -2.96 -14.01
C VAL A 82 4.13 -2.34 -12.62
N TRP A 83 4.01 -3.20 -11.61
CA TRP A 83 3.79 -2.82 -10.22
C TRP A 83 4.87 -3.42 -9.34
N THR A 84 5.51 -2.58 -8.53
CA THR A 84 6.57 -3.01 -7.62
C THR A 84 6.02 -3.18 -6.21
N HIS A 85 6.15 -4.38 -5.66
CA HIS A 85 5.76 -4.66 -4.28
C HIS A 85 6.70 -3.93 -3.30
N VAL A 86 6.13 -3.10 -2.42
CA VAL A 86 6.88 -2.18 -1.57
C VAL A 86 7.89 -2.90 -0.68
N TRP A 87 7.50 -4.02 -0.07
CA TRP A 87 8.33 -4.69 0.94
C TRP A 87 9.49 -5.47 0.32
N THR A 88 9.26 -6.10 -0.83
CA THR A 88 10.24 -7.01 -1.45
C THR A 88 10.99 -6.42 -2.64
N GLY A 89 10.50 -5.30 -3.21
CA GLY A 89 10.99 -4.75 -4.47
C GLY A 89 10.67 -5.61 -5.71
N LYS A 90 9.99 -6.76 -5.56
CA LYS A 90 9.60 -7.62 -6.68
C LYS A 90 8.58 -6.91 -7.58
N LYS A 91 8.78 -7.02 -8.89
CA LYS A 91 7.87 -6.51 -9.91
C LYS A 91 6.82 -7.55 -10.28
N PHE A 92 5.61 -7.06 -10.56
CA PHE A 92 4.45 -7.82 -10.99
C PHE A 92 3.83 -7.15 -12.20
N GLU A 93 3.44 -7.96 -13.18
CA GLU A 93 2.66 -7.52 -14.33
C GLU A 93 1.17 -7.78 -14.07
N LYS A 94 0.32 -7.38 -15.01
CA LYS A 94 -1.12 -7.62 -14.98
C LYS A 94 -1.44 -9.09 -14.69
N GLY A 95 -2.39 -9.33 -13.79
CA GLY A 95 -2.95 -10.65 -13.53
C GLY A 95 -3.02 -10.99 -12.03
N PRO A 96 -3.44 -12.21 -11.70
CA PRO A 96 -3.46 -12.66 -10.31
C PRO A 96 -2.04 -12.78 -9.77
N ALA A 97 -1.83 -12.26 -8.56
CA ALA A 97 -0.59 -12.39 -7.82
C ALA A 97 -0.89 -12.80 -6.38
N THR A 98 -0.07 -13.67 -5.81
CA THR A 98 -0.09 -14.02 -4.38
C THR A 98 1.17 -13.48 -3.73
N VAL A 99 1.02 -12.73 -2.64
CA VAL A 99 2.13 -12.16 -1.88
C VAL A 99 1.98 -12.42 -0.39
N SER A 100 3.11 -12.47 0.31
CA SER A 100 3.16 -12.50 1.78
C SER A 100 2.55 -11.21 2.35
N ALA A 101 1.80 -11.37 3.43
CA ALA A 101 1.02 -10.31 4.07
C ALA A 101 1.00 -10.48 5.61
N PRO A 102 2.17 -10.51 6.29
CA PRO A 102 2.21 -10.58 7.75
C PRO A 102 1.68 -9.27 8.36
N ILE A 103 1.39 -9.30 9.66
CA ILE A 103 0.93 -8.12 10.41
C ILE A 103 1.93 -6.96 10.22
N GLY A 104 1.41 -5.80 9.83
CA GLY A 104 2.21 -4.58 9.60
C GLY A 104 2.80 -4.45 8.19
N GLU A 105 2.67 -5.46 7.32
CA GLU A 105 3.11 -5.43 5.92
C GLU A 105 1.96 -5.79 4.98
N ILE A 106 0.94 -4.93 4.95
CA ILE A 106 -0.19 -5.11 4.02
C ILE A 106 0.31 -5.14 2.56
N PRO A 107 -0.27 -5.95 1.67
CA PRO A 107 0.05 -5.93 0.26
C PRO A 107 -0.09 -4.53 -0.33
N LEU A 108 1.05 -3.96 -0.71
CA LEU A 108 1.18 -2.59 -1.16
C LEU A 108 2.15 -2.55 -2.34
N PHE A 109 1.70 -1.97 -3.44
CA PHE A 109 2.48 -1.90 -4.67
C PHE A 109 2.47 -0.48 -5.21
N TRP A 110 3.55 -0.08 -5.87
CA TRP A 110 3.61 1.19 -6.58
C TRP A 110 3.83 1.00 -8.08
N ARG A 111 3.23 1.89 -8.86
CA ARG A 111 3.22 1.81 -10.33
C ARG A 111 4.55 2.28 -10.92
N GLU A 112 5.12 1.52 -11.84
CA GLU A 112 6.27 1.95 -12.63
C GLU A 112 5.94 3.21 -13.45
N GLY A 113 6.88 4.16 -13.50
CA GLY A 113 6.66 5.48 -14.11
C GLY A 113 5.92 6.49 -13.23
N SER A 114 5.64 6.17 -11.96
CA SER A 114 5.11 7.15 -11.01
C SER A 114 6.10 8.30 -10.77
N SER A 115 5.59 9.52 -10.72
CA SER A 115 6.39 10.70 -10.30
C SER A 115 6.81 10.67 -8.84
N TRP A 116 6.24 9.76 -8.04
CA TRP A 116 6.55 9.57 -6.62
C TRP A 116 7.56 8.45 -6.36
N THR A 117 8.25 7.97 -7.40
CA THR A 117 9.19 6.83 -7.32
C THR A 117 10.21 6.99 -6.19
N GLU A 118 10.79 8.18 -5.98
CA GLU A 118 11.76 8.42 -4.89
C GLU A 118 11.17 8.17 -3.49
N LEU A 119 9.89 8.53 -3.28
CA LEU A 119 9.19 8.26 -2.04
C LEU A 119 8.92 6.75 -1.88
N PHE A 120 8.40 6.11 -2.94
CA PHE A 120 7.95 4.73 -2.87
C PHE A 120 9.10 3.72 -2.79
N SER A 121 10.21 3.97 -3.49
CA SER A 121 11.38 3.08 -3.46
C SER A 121 12.05 3.02 -2.10
N THR A 122 11.89 4.06 -1.27
CA THR A 122 12.46 4.15 0.08
C THR A 122 11.44 3.85 1.19
N LEU A 123 10.20 3.49 0.83
CA LEU A 123 9.08 3.42 1.77
C LEU A 123 9.27 2.31 2.82
N ALA A 124 9.68 1.10 2.40
CA ALA A 124 9.94 -0.01 3.30
C ALA A 124 11.02 0.33 4.34
N GLU A 125 12.13 0.92 3.92
CA GLU A 125 13.23 1.34 4.80
C GLU A 125 12.78 2.42 5.80
N ARG A 126 12.04 3.42 5.33
CA ARG A 126 11.48 4.49 6.18
C ARG A 126 10.55 3.95 7.26
N ILE A 127 9.73 2.96 6.91
CA ILE A 127 8.79 2.32 7.84
C ILE A 127 9.53 1.51 8.88
N ALA A 128 10.51 0.69 8.47
CA ALA A 128 11.32 -0.10 9.38
C ALA A 128 12.06 0.79 10.39
N TYR A 129 12.70 1.87 9.93
CA TYR A 129 13.40 2.82 10.79
C TYR A 129 12.44 3.52 11.76
N SER A 130 11.33 4.07 11.27
CA SER A 130 10.39 4.81 12.11
C SER A 130 9.67 3.90 13.11
N ALA A 131 9.33 2.67 12.75
CA ALA A 131 8.69 1.73 13.66
C ALA A 131 9.61 1.38 14.83
N ASN A 132 10.89 1.14 14.54
CA ASN A 132 11.88 0.84 15.57
C ASN A 132 12.05 2.02 16.56
N SER A 133 12.11 3.26 16.06
CA SER A 133 12.17 4.44 16.93
C SER A 133 10.93 4.63 17.82
N ILE A 134 9.72 4.35 17.29
CA ILE A 134 8.47 4.45 18.06
C ILE A 134 8.47 3.46 19.22
N VAL A 135 8.92 2.22 18.97
CA VAL A 135 8.98 1.18 20.01
C VAL A 135 10.03 1.54 21.06
N THR A 136 11.23 1.99 20.66
CA THR A 136 12.27 2.37 21.62
C THR A 136 11.88 3.56 22.49
N ASP A 137 11.25 4.59 21.93
CA ASP A 137 10.88 5.81 22.67
C ASP A 137 9.72 5.57 23.66
N SER A 138 8.93 4.52 23.45
CA SER A 138 7.83 4.16 24.35
C SER A 138 8.27 3.49 25.65
N GLY A 139 9.56 3.15 25.79
CA GLY A 139 10.10 2.45 26.96
C GLY A 139 9.60 1.00 27.10
N LEU A 140 9.03 0.44 26.04
CA LEU A 140 8.50 -0.94 25.98
C LEU A 140 9.56 -1.94 25.47
N THR A 141 10.83 -1.68 25.74
CA THR A 141 11.87 -2.70 25.58
C THR A 141 11.74 -3.69 26.74
N GLU A 142 11.60 -4.98 26.43
CA GLU A 142 11.64 -6.07 27.42
C GLU A 142 12.78 -5.93 28.44
#